data_AF-A0AAD5PQ33-F1
#
_entry.id   AF-A0AAD5PQ33-F1
#
_cell.length_a   1.000
_cell.length_b   1.000
_cell.length_c   1.000
_cell.angle_alpha   90.00
_cell.angle_beta   90.00
_cell.angle_gamma   90.00
#
_symmetry.space_group_name_H-M   'P 1'
#
loop_
_entity.id
_entity.type
_entity.pdbx_description
1 polymer ?
#
loop_
_entity_poly.entity_id
_entity_poly.type
_entity_poly.pdbx_seq_one_letter_code
_entity_poly.pdbx_strand_id
1 'polypeptide(L)'
;MDYQSHYDHMYRCMKAGGASKEETHMGAKAAAKQIVKSMNEIKEEQKEKTSEKSCPIHTSQSYYLSQKLLLNQQQQTVSLPAQVPAFNGLGSTKFEDWIKHFDAVTNTSEFEEGRKIKLLCSKLFG
;
A
#
# COMPACT_ATOMS: atom_id res chain seq x y z
N MET A 1 10.76 2.17 29.06
CA MET A 1 10.80 3.65 29.19
C MET A 1 9.98 4.03 30.40
N ASP A 2 10.48 4.99 31.18
CA ASP A 2 9.87 5.41 32.45
C ASP A 2 9.08 6.71 32.25
N TYR A 3 8.04 6.91 33.07
CA TYR A 3 7.14 8.06 33.06
C TYR A 3 7.90 9.40 33.00
N GLN A 4 8.98 9.50 33.77
CA GLN A 4 9.80 10.71 33.86
C GLN A 4 10.40 11.11 32.51
N SER A 5 10.86 10.13 31.71
CA SER A 5 11.42 10.39 30.39
C SER A 5 10.40 10.96 29.42
N HIS A 6 9.16 10.46 29.45
CA HIS A 6 8.08 10.96 28.60
C HIS A 6 7.62 12.34 29.03
N TYR A 7 7.56 12.57 30.34
CA TYR A 7 7.24 13.87 30.90
C TYR A 7 8.26 14.95 30.49
N ASP A 8 9.56 14.68 30.67
CA ASP A 8 10.63 15.64 30.35
C ASP A 8 10.72 15.95 28.85
N HIS A 9 10.39 14.98 28.00
CA HIS A 9 10.29 15.18 26.55
C HIS A 9 9.12 16.12 26.22
N MET A 10 7.91 15.80 26.68
CA MET A 10 6.71 16.59 26.39
C MET A 10 6.79 18.00 26.96
N TYR A 11 7.36 18.14 28.17
CA TYR A 11 7.57 19.43 28.80
C TYR A 11 8.51 20.33 27.98
N ARG A 12 9.60 19.78 27.44
CA ARG A 12 10.51 20.52 26.56
C ARG A 12 9.83 20.95 25.26
N CYS A 13 9.06 20.08 24.62
CA CYS A 13 8.33 20.41 23.39
C CYS A 13 7.31 21.54 23.63
N MET A 14 6.54 21.48 24.71
CA MET A 14 5.55 22.51 25.04
C MET A 14 6.20 23.84 25.44
N LYS A 15 7.34 23.80 26.13
CA LYS A 15 8.13 25.01 26.41
C LYS A 15 8.69 25.65 25.16
N ALA A 16 9.21 24.86 24.23
CA ALA A 16 9.69 25.37 22.94
C ALA A 16 8.55 26.01 22.11
N GLY A 17 7.33 25.49 22.25
CA GLY A 17 6.12 26.05 21.64
C GLY A 17 5.54 27.30 22.31
N GLY A 18 6.19 27.85 23.34
CA GLY A 18 5.77 29.09 23.99
C GLY A 18 4.62 28.96 24.98
N ALA A 19 4.23 27.74 25.39
CA ALA A 19 3.15 27.53 26.35
C ALA A 19 3.50 28.10 27.75
N SER A 20 2.48 28.55 28.47
CA SER A 20 2.66 29.01 29.85
C SER A 20 3.19 27.88 30.73
N LYS A 21 3.87 28.22 31.83
CA LYS A 21 4.49 27.22 32.72
C LYS A 21 3.46 26.22 33.24
N GLU A 22 2.26 26.69 33.57
CA GLU A 22 1.18 25.87 34.10
C GLU A 22 0.60 24.92 33.05
N GLU A 23 0.30 25.42 31.84
CA GLU A 23 -0.17 24.59 30.72
C GLU A 23 0.86 23.55 30.30
N THR A 24 2.15 23.92 30.30
CA THR A 24 3.25 23.00 29.99
C THR A 24 3.29 21.84 31.00
N HIS A 25 3.16 22.14 32.29
CA HIS A 25 3.14 21.12 33.34
C HIS A 25 1.92 20.20 33.24
N MET A 26 0.73 20.77 33.04
CA MET A 26 -0.51 19.99 32.92
C MET A 26 -0.49 19.09 31.67
N GLY A 27 -0.12 19.65 30.51
CA GLY A 27 -0.08 18.92 29.25
C GLY A 27 0.98 17.81 29.25
N ALA A 28 2.19 18.08 29.73
CA ALA A 28 3.24 17.07 29.82
C ALA A 28 2.86 15.93 30.77
N LYS A 29 2.23 16.25 31.91
CA LYS A 29 1.74 15.26 32.89
C LYS A 29 0.63 14.39 32.30
N ALA A 30 -0.34 14.99 31.61
CA ALA A 30 -1.42 14.25 30.98
C ALA A 30 -0.91 13.32 29.87
N ALA A 31 -0.04 13.83 28.99
CA ALA A 31 0.54 13.06 27.89
C ALA A 31 1.40 11.89 28.40
N ALA A 32 2.28 12.13 29.38
CA ALA A 32 3.12 11.07 29.95
C ALA A 32 2.29 9.97 30.63
N LYS A 33 1.20 10.33 31.33
CA LYS A 33 0.29 9.34 31.92
C LYS A 33 -0.42 8.49 30.87
N GLN A 34 -0.90 9.11 29.78
CA GLN A 34 -1.55 8.38 28.70
C GLN A 34 -0.59 7.41 28.02
N ILE A 35 0.64 7.83 27.73
CA ILE A 35 1.66 6.97 27.11
C ILE A 35 1.95 5.76 28.00
N VAL A 36 2.17 5.97 29.30
CA VAL A 36 2.44 4.86 30.24
C VAL A 36 1.23 3.92 30.37
N LYS A 37 0.01 4.46 30.41
CA LYS A 37 -1.24 3.67 30.45
C LYS A 37 -1.37 2.78 29.23
N SER A 38 -1.24 3.35 28.02
CA SER A 38 -1.30 2.57 26.78
C SER A 38 -0.20 1.53 26.68
N MET A 39 1.03 1.84 27.13
CA MET A 39 2.11 0.84 27.16
C MET A 39 1.82 -0.31 28.12
N ASN A 40 1.12 -0.06 29.23
CA ASN A 40 0.72 -1.11 30.16
C ASN A 40 -0.45 -1.94 29.61
N GLU A 41 -1.43 -1.32 28.96
CA GLU A 41 -2.54 -2.02 28.28
C GLU A 41 -2.01 -2.93 27.15
N ILE A 42 -1.03 -2.46 26.37
CA ILE A 42 -0.35 -3.29 25.34
C ILE A 42 0.39 -4.48 25.98
N LYS A 43 1.00 -4.28 27.15
CA LYS A 43 1.65 -5.38 27.88
C LYS A 43 0.63 -6.38 28.45
N GLU A 44 -0.53 -5.92 28.90
CA GLU A 44 -1.60 -6.81 29.37
C GLU A 44 -2.24 -7.59 28.21
N GLU A 45 -2.53 -6.97 27.06
CA GLU A 45 -2.98 -7.68 25.86
C GLU A 45 -1.95 -8.70 25.35
N GLN A 46 -0.65 -8.41 25.45
CA GLN A 46 0.41 -9.36 25.08
C GLN A 46 0.52 -10.53 26.08
N LYS A 47 0.21 -10.30 27.36
CA LYS A 47 0.21 -11.32 28.41
C LYS A 47 -1.04 -12.21 28.36
N GLU A 48 -2.17 -11.67 27.92
CA GLU A 48 -3.40 -12.43 27.66
C GLU A 48 -3.29 -13.27 26.37
N LYS A 49 -2.58 -12.78 25.34
CA LYS A 49 -2.26 -13.54 24.11
C LYS A 49 -1.24 -14.68 24.28
N THR A 50 -0.56 -14.78 25.43
CA THR A 50 0.37 -15.89 25.71
C THR A 50 -0.30 -17.10 26.36
N SER A 51 -1.60 -17.02 26.64
CA SER A 51 -2.43 -18.17 27.02
C SER A 51 -3.30 -18.56 25.83
N GLU A 52 -3.05 -19.76 25.28
CA GLU A 52 -3.82 -20.40 24.20
C GLU A 52 -3.91 -19.67 22.85
N LYS A 53 -2.91 -19.94 22.01
CA LYS A 53 -3.09 -20.84 20.85
C LYS A 53 -1.73 -21.09 20.23
N SER A 54 -1.28 -22.33 20.29
CA SER A 54 -0.38 -22.87 19.28
C SER A 54 -1.05 -22.62 17.92
N CYS A 55 -0.68 -21.56 17.23
CA CYS A 55 -1.11 -21.34 15.86
C CYS A 55 -0.55 -22.52 15.06
N PRO A 56 -1.40 -23.32 14.37
CA PRO A 56 -0.85 -24.29 13.45
C PRO A 56 -0.03 -23.51 12.43
N ILE A 57 1.18 -24.01 12.19
CA ILE A 57 2.09 -23.56 11.14
C ILE A 57 1.32 -23.71 9.81
N HIS A 58 0.53 -22.70 9.45
CA HIS A 58 -0.23 -22.67 8.21
C HIS A 58 0.67 -22.13 7.10
N THR A 59 1.87 -22.69 6.99
CA THR A 59 2.98 -22.13 6.22
C THR A 59 3.38 -23.11 5.12
N SER A 60 2.49 -23.31 4.15
CA SER A 60 2.90 -23.64 2.77
C SER A 60 1.74 -23.47 1.78
N GLN A 61 0.54 -23.96 2.12
CA GLN A 61 -0.58 -23.99 1.16
C GLN A 61 -1.22 -22.62 0.91
N SER A 62 -1.52 -21.83 1.94
CA SER A 62 -2.14 -20.50 1.76
C SER A 62 -1.21 -19.53 1.03
N TYR A 63 0.08 -19.57 1.36
CA TYR A 63 1.13 -18.83 0.68
C TYR A 63 1.22 -19.23 -0.80
N TYR A 64 1.29 -20.54 -1.08
CA TYR A 64 1.33 -21.06 -2.45
C TYR A 64 0.07 -20.71 -3.25
N LEU A 65 -1.12 -20.82 -2.65
CA LEU A 65 -2.39 -20.45 -3.29
C LEU A 65 -2.47 -18.95 -3.59
N SER A 66 -2.01 -18.10 -2.66
CA SER A 66 -1.97 -16.65 -2.85
C SER A 66 -1.00 -16.27 -3.97
N GLN A 67 0.16 -16.92 -4.02
CA GLN A 67 1.16 -16.69 -5.07
C GLN A 67 0.68 -17.18 -6.43
N LYS A 68 -0.03 -18.33 -6.49
CA LYS A 68 -0.65 -18.85 -7.72
C LYS A 68 -1.79 -17.95 -8.21
N LEU A 69 -2.61 -17.42 -7.30
CA LEU A 69 -3.66 -16.44 -7.62
C LEU A 69 -3.07 -15.14 -8.17
N LEU A 70 -2.00 -14.64 -7.54
CA LEU A 70 -1.28 -13.45 -7.99
C LEU A 70 -0.67 -13.66 -9.38
N LEU A 71 -0.02 -14.80 -9.63
CA LEU A 71 0.51 -15.16 -10.95
C LEU A 71 -0.59 -15.29 -11.99
N ASN A 72 -1.75 -15.84 -11.63
CA ASN A 72 -2.89 -15.96 -12.54
C ASN A 72 -3.48 -14.58 -12.86
N GLN A 73 -3.61 -13.69 -11.87
CA GLN A 73 -4.01 -12.30 -12.11
C GLN A 73 -3.00 -11.55 -12.99
N GLN A 74 -1.68 -11.74 -12.77
CA GLN A 74 -0.66 -11.16 -13.64
C GLN A 74 -0.77 -11.71 -15.06
N GLN A 75 -0.91 -13.03 -15.26
CA GLN A 75 -1.07 -13.61 -16.60
C GLN A 75 -2.32 -13.11 -17.33
N GLN A 76 -3.45 -12.99 -16.61
CA GLN A 76 -4.67 -12.39 -17.17
C GLN A 76 -4.45 -10.91 -17.55
N THR A 77 -3.70 -10.17 -16.73
CA THR A 77 -3.39 -8.75 -16.99
C THR A 77 -2.40 -8.58 -18.16
N VAL A 78 -1.55 -9.57 -18.44
CA VAL A 78 -0.48 -9.49 -19.46
C VAL A 78 -0.94 -9.98 -20.84
N SER A 79 -2.04 -10.74 -20.94
CA SER A 79 -2.45 -11.39 -22.20
C SER A 79 -2.80 -10.40 -23.32
N LEU A 80 -3.47 -9.29 -23.02
CA LEU A 80 -3.88 -8.29 -24.03
C LEU A 80 -2.76 -7.28 -24.37
N PRO A 81 -2.03 -6.70 -23.41
CA PRO A 81 -0.94 -5.75 -23.69
C PRO A 81 0.22 -6.36 -24.49
N ALA A 82 0.44 -7.68 -24.41
CA ALA A 82 1.48 -8.37 -25.16
C ALA A 82 1.15 -8.56 -26.65
N GLN A 83 -0.14 -8.53 -27.03
CA GLN A 83 -0.60 -8.74 -28.41
C GLN A 83 -0.51 -7.48 -29.27
N VAL A 84 -0.42 -6.31 -28.65
CA VAL A 84 -0.24 -5.03 -29.35
C VAL A 84 1.27 -4.70 -29.40
N PRO A 85 1.92 -4.75 -30.58
CA PRO A 85 3.30 -4.30 -30.71
C PRO A 85 3.38 -2.77 -30.50
N ALA A 86 4.51 -2.27 -30.02
CA ALA A 86 4.76 -0.83 -29.97
C ALA A 86 4.78 -0.25 -31.40
N PHE A 87 4.21 0.94 -31.58
CA PHE A 87 4.24 1.62 -32.86
C PHE A 87 5.64 2.16 -33.14
N ASN A 88 6.17 1.90 -34.35
CA ASN A 88 7.55 2.22 -34.71
C ASN A 88 7.69 3.26 -35.84
N GLY A 89 6.59 3.89 -36.28
CA GLY A 89 6.62 5.05 -37.18
C GLY A 89 7.10 4.81 -38.63
N LEU A 90 7.42 3.58 -39.02
CA LEU A 90 8.05 3.30 -40.32
C LEU A 90 7.03 3.20 -41.47
N GLY A 91 6.59 4.32 -42.03
CA GLY A 91 5.87 4.38 -43.31
C GLY A 91 4.37 4.69 -43.20
N SER A 92 3.82 5.32 -44.25
CA SER A 92 2.51 6.01 -44.24
C SER A 92 1.27 5.13 -44.17
N THR A 93 1.36 3.81 -44.38
CA THR A 93 0.22 2.88 -44.29
C THR A 93 0.28 2.01 -43.04
N LYS A 94 1.40 2.04 -42.31
CA LYS A 94 1.59 1.16 -41.15
C LYS A 94 0.83 1.65 -39.94
N PHE A 95 0.47 2.94 -39.88
CA PHE A 95 -0.29 3.47 -38.75
C PHE A 95 -1.75 3.01 -38.80
N GLU A 96 -2.38 3.06 -39.97
CA GLU A 96 -3.75 2.64 -40.20
C GLU A 96 -3.91 1.13 -40.00
N ASP A 97 -2.92 0.35 -40.43
CA ASP A 97 -2.92 -1.10 -40.21
C ASP A 97 -2.66 -1.43 -38.72
N TRP A 98 -1.79 -0.67 -38.05
CA TRP A 98 -1.51 -0.82 -36.63
C TRP A 98 -2.71 -0.44 -35.75
N ILE A 99 -3.40 0.65 -36.05
CA ILE A 99 -4.58 1.09 -35.27
C ILE A 99 -5.76 0.12 -35.46
N LYS A 100 -5.93 -0.47 -36.65
CA LYS A 100 -6.92 -1.54 -36.88
C LYS A 100 -6.59 -2.79 -36.06
N HIS A 101 -5.32 -3.19 -36.01
CA HIS A 101 -4.87 -4.30 -35.16
C HIS A 101 -5.10 -4.00 -33.68
N PHE A 102 -4.78 -2.78 -33.24
CA PHE A 102 -5.05 -2.32 -31.87
C PHE A 102 -6.53 -2.43 -31.52
N ASP A 103 -7.41 -1.91 -32.37
CA ASP A 103 -8.86 -1.94 -32.15
C ASP A 103 -9.38 -3.39 -32.12
N ALA A 104 -8.96 -4.24 -33.06
CA ALA A 104 -9.35 -5.65 -33.08
C ALA A 104 -8.94 -6.43 -31.81
N VAL A 105 -7.77 -6.13 -31.24
CA VAL A 105 -7.28 -6.78 -30.01
C VAL A 105 -7.97 -6.21 -28.76
N THR A 106 -8.31 -4.92 -28.75
CA THR A 106 -8.85 -4.24 -27.56
C THR A 106 -10.36 -4.11 -27.54
N ASN A 107 -11.06 -4.37 -28.65
CA ASN A 107 -12.50 -4.37 -28.77
C ASN A 107 -13.11 -5.68 -28.21
N THR A 108 -12.84 -5.95 -26.93
CA THR A 108 -13.47 -7.00 -26.14
C THR A 108 -14.35 -6.37 -25.06
N SER A 109 -15.49 -6.98 -24.74
CA SER A 109 -16.42 -6.46 -23.70
C SER A 109 -15.82 -6.42 -22.30
N GLU A 110 -14.66 -7.06 -22.11
CA GLU A 110 -13.95 -7.15 -20.84
C GLU A 110 -12.98 -5.99 -20.61
N PHE A 111 -12.72 -5.15 -21.61
CA PHE A 111 -11.70 -4.13 -21.55
C PHE A 111 -12.28 -2.71 -21.44
N GLU A 112 -12.17 -2.14 -20.25
CA GLU A 112 -12.64 -0.77 -19.95
C GLU A 112 -11.97 0.28 -20.86
N GLU A 113 -12.75 1.26 -21.29
CA GLU A 113 -12.29 2.33 -22.20
C GLU A 113 -11.05 3.09 -21.66
N GLY A 114 -10.99 3.33 -20.35
CA GLY A 114 -9.84 3.96 -19.70
C GLY A 114 -8.55 3.13 -19.81
N ARG A 115 -8.66 1.80 -19.86
CA ARG A 115 -7.50 0.91 -20.05
C ARG A 115 -7.04 0.90 -21.50
N LYS A 116 -7.96 1.04 -22.48
CA LYS A 116 -7.62 1.22 -23.91
C LYS A 116 -6.77 2.46 -24.10
N ILE A 117 -7.20 3.59 -23.57
CA ILE A 117 -6.46 4.86 -23.67
C ILE A 117 -5.06 4.71 -23.09
N LYS A 118 -4.92 4.12 -21.90
CA LYS A 118 -3.62 3.93 -21.25
C LYS A 118 -2.70 3.01 -22.07
N LEU A 119 -3.23 1.93 -22.62
CA LEU A 119 -2.48 1.01 -23.46
C LEU A 119 -2.06 1.67 -24.79
N LEU A 120 -2.96 2.42 -25.43
CA LEU A 120 -2.68 3.17 -26.64
C LEU A 120 -1.52 4.14 -26.43
N CYS A 121 -1.56 4.94 -25.35
CA CYS A 121 -0.50 5.88 -25.01
C CYS A 121 0.85 5.18 -24.81
N SER A 122 0.89 4.08 -24.05
CA SER A 122 2.14 3.34 -23.83
C SER A 122 2.71 2.76 -25.12
N LYS A 123 1.86 2.28 -26.03
CA LYS A 123 2.33 1.69 -27.30
C LYS A 123 2.74 2.73 -28.35
N LEU A 124 2.22 3.95 -28.26
CA LEU A 124 2.61 5.06 -29.13
C LEU A 124 3.87 5.79 -28.64
N PHE A 125 4.04 5.94 -27.33
CA PHE A 125 5.03 6.87 -26.75
C PHE A 125 6.08 6.22 -25.85
N GLY A 126 5.91 4.95 -25.46
CA GLY A 126 6.78 4.27 -24.48
C GLY A 126 6.31 4.50 -23.05
#